data_AF-A0A9D8FKN1-F1
#
_entry.id   AF-A0A9D8FKN1-F1
#
_cell.length_a   1.000
_cell.length_b   1.000
_cell.length_c   1.000
_cell.angle_alpha   90.00
_cell.angle_beta   90.00
_cell.angle_gamma   90.00
#
_symmetry.space_group_name_H-M   'P 1'
#
loop_
_entity.id
_entity.type
_entity.pdbx_description
1 polymer ?
#
loop_
_entity_poly.entity_id
_entity_poly.type
_entity_poly.pdbx_seq_one_letter_code
_entity_poly.pdbx_strand_id
1 'polypeptide(L)'
;MTFLNSVLERILELKSYKKKTVFSISTTAKQEEGDYLTPVRICKDFVLTGCIIFDQKDLFNLLGKIDGKVDIILSDSEKKIPFHANELNYEIVKKTGQLGETTISRICFQTIKKSKIFEFKPNDLTVNAAWSFLSHRLKFLHGKRISILGAGNIGSKLALKLVECGAEINLHRRDFDKGNQITGGLNLIKPKGIVSNIKFYSDPLKASIMSDVIIGAADGHPVIDEIIINSIKKDCLIVDLGKNNLTKNAIKIATQRSMEICRTDVTPAIESYVYEVLKMQEILENSYGRRALDFCNIVGGGFFGYYGDIVVDEIVNPNQVFGVSQGNGLLKSELSSEDELRIKNLKIEVKNNSESGV
;
A
#
# COMPACT_ATOMS: atom_id res chain seq x y z
N MET A 1 31.98 7.94 -2.71
CA MET A 1 31.20 7.10 -3.65
C MET A 1 29.93 7.85 -3.99
N THR A 2 29.55 7.96 -5.26
CA THR A 2 28.31 8.68 -5.64
C THR A 2 27.07 7.85 -5.30
N PHE A 3 25.92 8.49 -5.10
CA PHE A 3 24.64 7.81 -4.89
C PHE A 3 24.35 6.79 -6.01
N LEU A 4 24.54 7.20 -7.27
CA LEU A 4 24.35 6.33 -8.44
C LEU A 4 25.29 5.10 -8.46
N ASN A 5 26.53 5.23 -7.99
CA ASN A 5 27.43 4.07 -7.87
C ASN A 5 26.91 3.08 -6.82
N SER A 6 26.42 3.61 -5.70
CA SER A 6 25.81 2.80 -4.64
C SER A 6 24.57 2.04 -5.15
N VAL A 7 23.76 2.66 -6.02
CA VAL A 7 22.63 1.99 -6.69
C VAL A 7 23.11 0.82 -7.55
N LEU A 8 24.17 1.00 -8.34
CA LEU A 8 24.68 -0.06 -9.22
C LEU A 8 25.22 -1.25 -8.42
N GLU A 9 25.98 -0.98 -7.36
CA GLU A 9 26.44 -2.02 -6.43
C GLU A 9 25.25 -2.77 -5.81
N ARG A 10 24.21 -2.03 -5.39
CA ARG A 10 22.99 -2.60 -4.85
C ARG A 10 22.28 -3.51 -5.87
N ILE A 11 22.22 -3.12 -7.13
CA ILE A 11 21.62 -3.96 -8.19
C ILE A 11 22.43 -5.25 -8.40
N LEU A 12 23.76 -5.18 -8.35
CA LEU A 12 24.60 -6.38 -8.42
C LEU A 12 24.34 -7.30 -7.23
N GLU A 13 24.20 -6.73 -6.02
CA GLU A 13 23.81 -7.46 -4.82
C GLU A 13 22.46 -8.16 -5.01
N LEU A 14 21.42 -7.46 -5.49
CA LEU A 14 20.11 -8.06 -5.76
C LEU A 14 20.20 -9.28 -6.68
N LYS A 15 20.97 -9.18 -7.76
CA LYS A 15 21.14 -10.28 -8.73
C LYS A 15 21.83 -11.50 -8.13
N SER A 16 22.69 -11.31 -7.12
CA SER A 16 23.39 -12.42 -6.47
C SER A 16 22.43 -13.41 -5.78
N TYR A 17 21.23 -12.96 -5.40
CA TYR A 17 20.23 -13.82 -4.73
C TYR A 17 19.50 -14.78 -5.67
N LYS A 18 19.65 -14.65 -7.00
CA LYS A 18 18.97 -15.50 -8.00
C LYS A 18 17.45 -15.57 -7.83
N LYS A 19 16.83 -14.46 -7.42
CA LYS A 19 15.38 -14.27 -7.28
C LYS A 19 14.91 -13.14 -8.19
N LYS A 20 13.59 -13.00 -8.33
CA LYS A 20 13.01 -11.83 -9.00
C LYS A 20 13.45 -10.55 -8.28
N THR A 21 13.91 -9.56 -9.02
CA THR A 21 14.50 -8.33 -8.50
C THR A 21 13.51 -7.18 -8.58
N VAL A 22 13.28 -6.51 -7.46
CA VAL A 22 12.34 -5.40 -7.34
C VAL A 22 13.06 -4.15 -6.83
N PHE A 23 12.85 -3.02 -7.51
CA PHE A 23 13.45 -1.74 -7.13
C PHE A 23 12.38 -0.67 -6.94
N SER A 24 12.23 -0.12 -5.74
CA SER A 24 11.26 0.95 -5.46
C SER A 24 11.87 2.35 -5.56
N ILE A 25 11.11 3.30 -6.10
CA ILE A 25 11.48 4.71 -6.21
C ILE A 25 10.43 5.54 -5.49
N SER A 26 10.82 6.32 -4.50
CA SER A 26 9.90 7.18 -3.73
C SER A 26 10.56 8.49 -3.29
N THR A 27 9.77 9.36 -2.66
CA THR A 27 10.28 10.54 -1.96
C THR A 27 9.48 10.79 -0.68
N THR A 28 9.98 11.65 0.22
CA THR A 28 9.33 11.98 1.49
C THR A 28 9.04 13.47 1.60
N ALA A 29 8.03 13.84 2.40
CA ALA A 29 7.71 15.25 2.63
C ALA A 29 8.85 15.95 3.38
N LYS A 30 9.38 15.30 4.42
CA LYS A 30 10.64 15.66 5.06
C LYS A 30 11.79 15.54 4.04
N GLN A 31 12.43 16.67 3.75
CA GLN A 31 13.68 16.72 2.99
C GLN A 31 14.83 16.26 3.88
N GLU A 32 15.77 15.50 3.32
CA GLU A 32 17.03 15.11 3.95
C GLU A 32 18.20 15.72 3.16
N GLU A 33 19.42 15.62 3.66
CA GLU A 33 20.61 16.22 3.01
C GLU A 33 20.93 15.63 1.63
N GLY A 34 20.40 14.45 1.31
CA GLY A 34 20.54 13.85 0.00
C GLY A 34 19.79 12.52 -0.17
N ASP A 35 19.82 12.03 -1.39
CA ASP A 35 19.22 10.75 -1.78
C ASP A 35 19.87 9.57 -1.05
N TYR A 36 19.06 8.55 -0.74
CA TYR A 36 19.55 7.37 -0.05
C TYR A 36 18.85 6.08 -0.48
N LEU A 37 19.56 4.96 -0.33
CA LEU A 37 19.03 3.63 -0.58
C LEU A 37 18.22 3.13 0.62
N THR A 38 17.13 2.44 0.33
CA THR A 38 16.40 1.67 1.34
C THR A 38 17.11 0.32 1.57
N PRO A 39 16.88 -0.34 2.73
CA PRO A 39 17.49 -1.65 3.01
C PRO A 39 17.07 -2.73 2.01
N VAL A 40 17.96 -3.71 1.81
CA VAL A 40 17.63 -4.94 1.07
C VAL A 40 16.73 -5.82 1.90
N ARG A 41 15.67 -6.32 1.26
CA ARG A 41 14.67 -7.22 1.82
C ARG A 41 14.65 -8.49 0.98
N ILE A 42 15.02 -9.61 1.58
CA ILE A 42 15.07 -10.91 0.92
C ILE A 42 13.78 -11.65 1.28
N CYS A 43 12.87 -11.78 0.32
CA CYS A 43 11.63 -12.53 0.48
C CYS A 43 11.78 -13.93 -0.14
N LYS A 44 10.73 -14.77 -0.06
CA LYS A 44 10.77 -16.13 -0.62
C LYS A 44 11.06 -16.11 -2.12
N ASP A 45 10.25 -15.37 -2.90
CA ASP A 45 10.26 -15.42 -4.37
C ASP A 45 10.93 -14.22 -5.04
N PHE A 46 11.24 -13.17 -4.27
CA PHE A 46 11.87 -11.95 -4.78
C PHE A 46 12.84 -11.34 -3.77
N VAL A 47 13.65 -10.40 -4.25
CA VAL A 47 14.49 -9.52 -3.42
C VAL A 47 14.17 -8.08 -3.79
N LEU A 48 13.99 -7.24 -2.77
CA LEU A 48 13.55 -5.86 -2.91
C LEU A 48 14.55 -4.90 -2.27
N THR A 49 14.80 -3.78 -2.95
CA THR A 49 15.45 -2.59 -2.40
C THR A 49 14.81 -1.38 -3.07
N GLY A 50 15.30 -0.19 -2.78
CA GLY A 50 14.93 1.00 -3.53
C GLY A 50 15.71 2.21 -3.09
N CYS A 51 15.17 3.38 -3.39
CA CYS A 51 15.73 4.65 -2.96
C CYS A 51 14.66 5.69 -2.66
N ILE A 52 15.05 6.65 -1.82
CA ILE A 52 14.35 7.90 -1.60
C ILE A 52 15.12 8.99 -2.33
N ILE A 53 14.45 9.68 -3.25
CA ILE A 53 15.02 10.70 -4.13
C ILE A 53 14.40 12.04 -3.84
N PHE A 54 15.21 13.09 -3.83
CA PHE A 54 14.80 14.47 -3.63
C PHE A 54 15.08 15.35 -4.86
N ASP A 55 16.05 14.97 -5.72
CA ASP A 55 16.43 15.71 -6.93
C ASP A 55 15.94 15.01 -8.23
N GLN A 56 15.43 15.81 -9.16
CA GLN A 56 14.99 15.37 -10.49
C GLN A 56 16.14 14.82 -11.35
N LYS A 57 17.33 15.44 -11.31
CA LYS A 57 18.50 14.99 -12.09
C LYS A 57 18.89 13.58 -11.71
N ASP A 58 18.84 13.30 -10.41
CA ASP A 58 19.16 11.99 -9.88
C ASP A 58 18.13 10.95 -10.31
N LEU A 59 16.85 11.31 -10.42
CA LEU A 59 15.82 10.42 -10.96
C LEU A 59 16.10 10.00 -12.42
N PHE A 60 16.38 10.92 -13.34
CA PHE A 60 16.62 10.53 -14.75
C PHE A 60 17.86 9.66 -14.90
N ASN A 61 18.95 10.04 -14.22
CA ASN A 61 20.18 9.26 -14.23
C ASN A 61 19.94 7.87 -13.63
N LEU A 62 19.18 7.79 -12.53
CA LEU A 62 18.79 6.53 -11.92
C LEU A 62 18.00 5.65 -12.89
N LEU A 63 16.95 6.16 -13.51
CA LEU A 63 16.08 5.38 -14.40
C LEU A 63 16.88 4.72 -15.53
N GLY A 64 17.80 5.47 -16.16
CA GLY A 64 18.69 4.91 -17.18
C GLY A 64 19.67 3.85 -16.66
N LYS A 65 20.01 3.86 -15.37
CA LYS A 65 20.90 2.86 -14.75
C LYS A 65 20.16 1.60 -14.33
N ILE A 66 18.88 1.67 -14.00
CA ILE A 66 18.10 0.53 -13.46
C ILE A 66 17.23 -0.17 -14.52
N ASP A 67 16.82 0.53 -15.59
CA ASP A 67 15.94 -0.05 -16.62
C ASP A 67 16.59 -1.27 -17.31
N GLY A 68 15.89 -2.40 -17.30
CA GLY A 68 16.36 -3.69 -17.81
C GLY A 68 17.43 -4.36 -16.95
N LYS A 69 17.80 -3.77 -15.80
CA LYS A 69 18.69 -4.43 -14.82
C LYS A 69 17.96 -5.03 -13.64
N VAL A 70 16.72 -4.63 -13.42
CA VAL A 70 15.81 -5.23 -12.45
C VAL A 70 14.55 -5.70 -13.18
N ASP A 71 13.86 -6.71 -12.62
CA ASP A 71 12.66 -7.27 -13.24
C ASP A 71 11.48 -6.31 -13.10
N ILE A 72 11.34 -5.72 -11.92
CA ILE A 72 10.22 -4.84 -11.55
C ILE A 72 10.71 -3.53 -10.94
N ILE A 73 10.11 -2.43 -11.36
CA ILE A 73 10.26 -1.10 -10.76
C ILE A 73 8.93 -0.69 -10.12
N LEU A 74 8.96 -0.35 -8.83
CA LEU A 74 7.81 0.22 -8.13
C LEU A 74 7.97 1.73 -8.06
N SER A 75 6.98 2.49 -8.53
CA SER A 75 7.05 3.95 -8.61
C SER A 75 6.00 4.63 -7.75
N ASP A 76 6.43 5.56 -6.91
CA ASP A 76 5.54 6.31 -6.02
C ASP A 76 4.53 7.15 -6.82
N SER A 77 3.25 6.87 -6.60
CA SER A 77 2.12 7.53 -7.28
C SER A 77 1.60 8.79 -6.57
N GLU A 78 1.93 8.98 -5.29
CA GLU A 78 1.41 10.11 -4.51
C GLU A 78 2.31 11.33 -4.57
N LYS A 79 3.60 11.12 -4.85
CA LYS A 79 4.60 12.17 -4.72
C LYS A 79 4.98 12.84 -6.03
N LYS A 80 5.25 14.14 -5.89
CA LYS A 80 5.72 15.01 -6.94
C LYS A 80 7.18 15.38 -6.70
N ILE A 81 7.91 15.61 -7.78
CA ILE A 81 9.24 16.21 -7.75
C ILE A 81 9.17 17.56 -8.50
N PRO A 82 9.78 18.63 -7.97
CA PRO A 82 9.84 19.93 -8.65
C PRO A 82 10.45 19.81 -10.06
N PHE A 83 9.92 20.55 -11.03
CA PHE A 83 10.41 20.55 -12.41
C PHE A 83 11.13 21.87 -12.73
N HIS A 84 12.42 21.83 -13.05
CA HIS A 84 13.16 23.01 -13.51
C HIS A 84 13.20 23.07 -15.05
N ALA A 85 12.57 24.11 -15.61
CA ALA A 85 12.41 24.28 -17.06
C ALA A 85 13.73 24.45 -17.85
N ASN A 86 14.83 24.81 -17.18
CA ASN A 86 16.10 25.16 -17.82
C ASN A 86 17.01 23.94 -18.08
N GLU A 87 16.61 22.72 -17.71
CA GLU A 87 17.48 21.53 -17.73
C GLU A 87 16.96 20.41 -18.64
N LEU A 88 16.19 20.79 -19.66
CA LEU A 88 15.34 19.85 -20.40
C LEU A 88 15.99 19.18 -21.60
N ASN A 89 15.69 17.88 -21.69
CA ASN A 89 15.50 17.17 -22.95
C ASN A 89 14.16 17.64 -23.55
N TYR A 90 14.23 18.54 -24.54
CA TYR A 90 13.11 19.30 -25.14
C TYR A 90 11.86 18.47 -25.51
N GLU A 91 12.00 17.18 -25.79
CA GLU A 91 10.89 16.29 -26.17
C GLU A 91 9.90 15.96 -25.04
N ILE A 92 10.34 15.96 -23.77
CA ILE A 92 9.46 15.59 -22.65
C ILE A 92 8.51 16.74 -22.32
N VAL A 93 8.99 17.99 -22.28
CA VAL A 93 8.11 19.15 -22.06
C VAL A 93 7.09 19.34 -23.17
N LYS A 94 7.45 19.01 -24.41
CA LYS A 94 6.51 19.07 -25.55
C LYS A 94 5.36 18.06 -25.41
N LYS A 95 5.61 16.91 -24.77
CA LYS A 95 4.58 15.88 -24.49
C LYS A 95 3.76 16.16 -23.23
N THR A 96 4.29 16.93 -22.27
CA THR A 96 3.62 17.12 -20.96
C THR A 96 2.77 18.38 -20.88
N GLY A 97 3.05 19.42 -21.68
CA GLY A 97 2.25 20.65 -21.74
C GLY A 97 2.15 21.45 -20.42
N GLN A 98 2.93 21.09 -19.39
CA GLN A 98 2.90 21.72 -18.07
C GLN A 98 4.33 22.01 -17.60
N LEU A 99 4.63 23.29 -17.37
CA LEU A 99 5.71 23.73 -16.47
C LEU A 99 5.19 23.66 -15.02
N GLY A 100 5.99 23.16 -14.08
CA GLY A 100 5.67 23.21 -12.64
C GLY A 100 6.14 21.98 -11.85
N GLU A 101 5.30 20.96 -11.76
CA GLU A 101 5.53 19.72 -11.00
C GLU A 101 5.00 18.51 -11.78
N THR A 102 5.67 17.36 -11.68
CA THR A 102 5.13 16.08 -12.19
C THR A 102 5.28 14.99 -11.14
N THR A 103 4.52 13.90 -11.27
CA THR A 103 4.64 12.75 -10.38
C THR A 103 5.84 11.88 -10.77
N ILE A 104 6.46 11.25 -9.76
CA ILE A 104 7.54 10.27 -9.96
C ILE A 104 7.04 9.16 -10.90
N SER A 105 5.83 8.66 -10.65
CA SER A 105 5.20 7.64 -11.50
C SER A 105 5.16 8.03 -12.96
N ARG A 106 4.67 9.23 -13.29
CA ARG A 106 4.57 9.68 -14.69
C ARG A 106 5.92 9.67 -15.39
N ILE A 107 6.98 10.16 -14.73
CA ILE A 107 8.34 10.14 -15.30
C ILE A 107 8.78 8.69 -15.54
N CYS A 108 8.62 7.83 -14.53
CA CYS A 108 9.05 6.44 -14.62
C CYS A 108 8.34 5.71 -15.78
N PHE A 109 7.02 5.85 -15.94
CA PHE A 109 6.27 5.22 -17.04
C PHE A 109 6.65 5.76 -18.42
N GLN A 110 7.04 7.03 -18.52
CA GLN A 110 7.48 7.61 -19.78
C GLN A 110 8.90 7.16 -20.18
N THR A 111 9.78 6.96 -19.19
CA THR A 111 11.20 6.66 -19.41
C THR A 111 11.51 5.16 -19.49
N ILE A 112 10.93 4.34 -18.61
CA ILE A 112 11.21 2.89 -18.53
C ILE A 112 10.65 2.17 -19.76
N LYS A 113 11.44 1.25 -20.33
CA LYS A 113 11.08 0.47 -21.53
C LYS A 113 11.33 -1.02 -21.39
N LYS A 114 12.26 -1.45 -20.53
CA LYS A 114 12.69 -2.86 -20.44
C LYS A 114 12.15 -3.55 -19.19
N SER A 115 12.25 -2.88 -18.04
CA SER A 115 11.68 -3.39 -16.77
C SER A 115 10.16 -3.25 -16.74
N LYS A 116 9.48 -4.18 -16.05
CA LYS A 116 8.06 -4.00 -15.72
C LYS A 116 7.93 -2.88 -14.69
N ILE A 117 6.92 -2.03 -14.82
CA ILE A 117 6.70 -0.89 -13.92
C ILE A 117 5.29 -0.92 -13.33
N PHE A 118 5.19 -0.66 -12.02
CA PHE A 118 3.92 -0.55 -11.30
C PHE A 118 3.91 0.67 -10.39
N GLU A 119 2.74 1.29 -10.27
CA GLU A 119 2.51 2.35 -9.30
C GLU A 119 2.21 1.78 -7.92
N PHE A 120 2.83 2.34 -6.88
CA PHE A 120 2.50 2.03 -5.50
C PHE A 120 2.32 3.29 -4.66
N LYS A 121 1.74 3.13 -3.46
CA LYS A 121 1.43 4.21 -2.52
C LYS A 121 2.12 3.96 -1.19
N PRO A 122 3.33 4.51 -0.96
CA PRO A 122 4.09 4.26 0.27
C PRO A 122 3.34 4.64 1.56
N ASN A 123 2.50 5.67 1.53
CA ASN A 123 1.71 6.05 2.71
C ASN A 123 0.66 4.98 3.04
N ASP A 124 0.05 4.36 2.03
CA ASP A 124 -0.93 3.28 2.23
C ASP A 124 -0.26 2.03 2.80
N LEU A 125 0.96 1.71 2.35
CA LEU A 125 1.76 0.64 2.96
C LEU A 125 2.08 0.92 4.43
N THR A 126 2.37 2.18 4.78
CA THR A 126 2.59 2.58 6.18
C THR A 126 1.32 2.41 7.02
N VAL A 127 0.16 2.83 6.48
CA VAL A 127 -1.14 2.66 7.15
C VAL A 127 -1.45 1.17 7.35
N ASN A 128 -1.22 0.34 6.33
CA ASN A 128 -1.46 -1.11 6.41
C ASN A 128 -0.52 -1.79 7.41
N ALA A 129 0.76 -1.43 7.41
CA ALA A 129 1.72 -1.93 8.40
C ALA A 129 1.33 -1.52 9.82
N ALA A 130 0.94 -0.27 10.03
CA ALA A 130 0.53 0.23 11.34
C ALA A 130 -0.74 -0.46 11.85
N TRP A 131 -1.75 -0.57 11.00
CA TRP A 131 -2.97 -1.29 11.35
C TRP A 131 -2.70 -2.76 11.67
N SER A 132 -1.91 -3.46 10.84
CA SER A 132 -1.57 -4.87 11.05
C SER A 132 -0.78 -5.06 12.35
N PHE A 133 0.21 -4.20 12.61
CA PHE A 133 0.95 -4.24 13.86
C PHE A 133 0.04 -4.06 15.07
N LEU A 134 -0.84 -3.03 15.07
CA LEU A 134 -1.74 -2.76 16.17
C LEU A 134 -2.75 -3.90 16.39
N SER A 135 -3.33 -4.45 15.32
CA SER A 135 -4.32 -5.54 15.43
C SER A 135 -3.72 -6.79 16.05
N HIS A 136 -2.48 -7.16 15.69
CA HIS A 136 -1.79 -8.31 16.26
C HIS A 136 -1.27 -8.02 17.68
N ARG A 137 -0.67 -6.84 17.90
CA ARG A 137 -0.07 -6.45 19.18
C ARG A 137 -1.11 -6.30 20.29
N LEU A 138 -2.30 -5.80 19.95
CA LEU A 138 -3.41 -5.59 20.89
C LEU A 138 -4.42 -6.73 20.91
N LYS A 139 -4.33 -7.68 19.95
CA LYS A 139 -5.25 -8.80 19.70
C LYS A 139 -6.66 -8.40 19.25
N PHE A 140 -7.22 -7.32 19.78
CA PHE A 140 -8.51 -6.75 19.39
C PHE A 140 -8.47 -5.22 19.52
N LEU A 141 -9.10 -4.53 18.56
CA LEU A 141 -9.14 -3.06 18.51
C LEU A 141 -10.43 -2.47 19.07
N HIS A 142 -11.50 -3.27 19.14
CA HIS A 142 -12.81 -2.82 19.61
C HIS A 142 -12.73 -2.21 21.01
N GLY A 143 -13.30 -1.01 21.19
CA GLY A 143 -13.34 -0.29 22.46
C GLY A 143 -11.98 0.24 22.95
N LYS A 144 -10.88 0.01 22.22
CA LYS A 144 -9.58 0.62 22.55
C LYS A 144 -9.62 2.11 22.24
N ARG A 145 -9.12 2.93 23.15
CA ARG A 145 -8.95 4.36 22.94
C ARG A 145 -7.60 4.62 22.28
N ILE A 146 -7.64 5.06 21.04
CA ILE A 146 -6.45 5.34 20.23
C ILE A 146 -6.41 6.82 19.91
N SER A 147 -5.34 7.48 20.35
CA SER A 147 -5.11 8.89 20.06
C SER A 147 -4.13 9.04 18.92
N ILE A 148 -4.51 9.79 17.89
CA ILE A 148 -3.69 10.08 16.72
C ILE A 148 -3.38 11.57 16.70
N LEU A 149 -2.12 11.89 16.94
CA LEU A 149 -1.59 13.25 16.94
C LEU A 149 -0.98 13.55 15.58
N GLY A 150 -1.80 14.09 14.68
CA GLY A 150 -1.45 14.37 13.29
C GLY A 150 -2.47 13.81 12.30
N ALA A 151 -3.45 14.62 11.89
CA ALA A 151 -4.46 14.26 10.88
C ALA A 151 -4.00 14.58 9.44
N GLY A 152 -2.79 14.13 9.07
CA GLY A 152 -2.28 14.19 7.70
C GLY A 152 -2.82 13.04 6.83
N ASN A 153 -2.14 12.74 5.71
CA ASN A 153 -2.49 11.62 4.83
C ASN A 153 -2.51 10.27 5.60
N ILE A 154 -1.38 9.90 6.25
CA ILE A 154 -1.27 8.66 7.03
C ILE A 154 -2.25 8.65 8.22
N GLY A 155 -2.24 9.70 9.05
CA GLY A 155 -3.06 9.72 10.27
C GLY A 155 -4.56 9.67 9.99
N SER A 156 -5.05 10.33 8.93
CA SER A 156 -6.47 10.30 8.57
C SER A 156 -6.90 8.93 8.02
N LYS A 157 -6.09 8.33 7.14
CA LYS A 157 -6.35 6.97 6.62
C LYS A 157 -6.33 5.92 7.73
N LEU A 158 -5.37 6.04 8.66
CA LEU A 158 -5.29 5.14 9.81
C LEU A 158 -6.46 5.33 10.78
N ALA A 159 -6.89 6.59 11.03
CA ALA A 159 -8.06 6.88 11.85
C ALA A 159 -9.32 6.19 11.34
N LEU A 160 -9.57 6.27 10.02
CA LEU A 160 -10.70 5.58 9.38
C LEU A 160 -10.60 4.06 9.57
N LYS A 161 -9.46 3.48 9.22
CA LYS A 161 -9.25 2.02 9.31
C LYS A 161 -9.40 1.49 10.74
N LEU A 162 -8.97 2.25 11.74
CA LEU A 162 -9.10 1.86 13.15
C LEU A 162 -10.53 2.05 13.68
N VAL A 163 -11.23 3.14 13.33
CA VAL A 163 -12.63 3.31 13.75
C VAL A 163 -13.53 2.25 13.14
N GLU A 164 -13.28 1.82 11.89
CA GLU A 164 -13.97 0.71 11.23
C GLU A 164 -13.82 -0.62 11.98
N CYS A 165 -12.75 -0.79 12.75
CA CYS A 165 -12.52 -1.93 13.64
C CYS A 165 -13.18 -1.76 15.03
N GLY A 166 -13.95 -0.70 15.23
CA GLY A 166 -14.64 -0.39 16.50
C GLY A 166 -13.79 0.31 17.55
N ALA A 167 -12.59 0.80 17.23
CA ALA A 167 -11.78 1.59 18.15
C ALA A 167 -12.38 2.99 18.39
N GLU A 168 -12.19 3.54 19.58
CA GLU A 168 -12.51 4.93 19.89
C GLU A 168 -11.33 5.82 19.47
N ILE A 169 -11.52 6.66 18.45
CA ILE A 169 -10.42 7.47 17.92
C ILE A 169 -10.52 8.90 18.43
N ASN A 170 -9.45 9.36 19.08
CA ASN A 170 -9.24 10.76 19.39
C ASN A 170 -8.22 11.34 18.41
N LEU A 171 -8.62 12.31 17.61
CA LEU A 171 -7.79 12.90 16.57
C LEU A 171 -7.42 14.33 16.94
N HIS A 172 -6.15 14.67 16.75
CA HIS A 172 -5.66 16.04 16.90
C HIS A 172 -4.84 16.47 15.68
N ARG A 173 -4.91 17.76 15.37
CA ARG A 173 -3.97 18.45 14.47
C ARG A 173 -3.91 19.93 14.81
N ARG A 174 -2.85 20.60 14.33
CA ARG A 174 -2.63 22.05 14.50
C ARG A 174 -3.75 22.92 13.91
N ASP A 175 -4.12 22.66 12.67
CA ASP A 175 -5.14 23.40 11.94
C ASP A 175 -6.53 22.88 12.32
N PHE A 176 -7.21 23.61 13.20
CA PHE A 176 -8.49 23.22 13.80
C PHE A 176 -9.58 22.99 12.76
N ASP A 177 -9.80 23.97 11.87
CA ASP A 177 -10.91 23.94 10.91
C ASP A 177 -10.77 22.76 9.96
N LYS A 178 -9.57 22.58 9.38
CA LYS A 178 -9.33 21.44 8.49
C LYS A 178 -9.38 20.10 9.25
N GLY A 179 -9.15 20.10 10.56
CA GLY A 179 -9.24 18.89 11.41
C GLY A 179 -10.67 18.48 11.68
N ASN A 180 -11.50 19.46 11.97
CA ASN A 180 -12.92 19.26 12.13
C ASN A 180 -13.56 18.77 10.81
N GLN A 181 -13.20 19.38 9.68
CA GLN A 181 -13.66 18.93 8.35
C GLN A 181 -13.25 17.50 8.02
N ILE A 182 -11.97 17.14 8.23
CA ILE A 182 -11.51 15.75 8.04
C ILE A 182 -12.31 14.81 8.94
N THR A 183 -12.41 15.11 10.22
CA THR A 183 -13.11 14.24 11.18
C THR A 183 -14.58 14.04 10.82
N GLY A 184 -15.26 15.12 10.42
CA GLY A 184 -16.63 15.05 9.90
C GLY A 184 -16.72 14.13 8.68
N GLY A 185 -15.84 14.33 7.68
CA GLY A 185 -15.80 13.50 6.48
C GLY A 185 -15.55 12.02 6.77
N LEU A 186 -14.59 11.69 7.64
CA LEU A 186 -14.30 10.31 8.01
C LEU A 186 -15.48 9.65 8.74
N ASN A 187 -16.16 10.38 9.63
CA ASN A 187 -17.36 9.87 10.31
C ASN A 187 -18.56 9.68 9.36
N LEU A 188 -18.60 10.39 8.22
CA LEU A 188 -19.62 10.18 7.19
C LEU A 188 -19.33 8.94 6.32
N ILE A 189 -18.05 8.59 6.12
CA ILE A 189 -17.62 7.47 5.27
C ILE A 189 -17.65 6.13 6.03
N LYS A 190 -17.39 6.13 7.35
CA LYS A 190 -17.36 4.89 8.14
C LYS A 190 -18.69 4.11 8.02
N PRO A 191 -18.69 2.76 8.09
CA PRO A 191 -19.89 1.96 7.97
C PRO A 191 -20.94 2.32 9.03
N LYS A 192 -22.22 2.38 8.62
CA LYS A 192 -23.35 2.77 9.50
C LYS A 192 -23.50 1.89 10.75
N GLY A 193 -23.09 0.62 10.67
CA GLY A 193 -23.16 -0.32 11.81
C GLY A 193 -22.11 -0.07 12.90
N ILE A 194 -21.11 0.78 12.66
CA ILE A 194 -20.05 1.08 13.62
C ILE A 194 -20.49 2.23 14.53
N VAL A 195 -20.71 1.91 15.81
CA VAL A 195 -21.13 2.88 16.84
C VAL A 195 -19.99 3.81 17.25
N SER A 196 -18.73 3.32 17.22
CA SER A 196 -17.55 4.13 17.53
C SER A 196 -17.40 5.30 16.56
N ASN A 197 -16.93 6.43 17.07
CA ASN A 197 -16.74 7.67 16.31
C ASN A 197 -15.31 8.18 16.44
N ILE A 198 -14.89 8.96 15.44
CA ILE A 198 -13.69 9.77 15.51
C ILE A 198 -14.06 11.10 16.17
N LYS A 199 -13.40 11.44 17.27
CA LYS A 199 -13.59 12.70 17.98
C LYS A 199 -12.39 13.62 17.73
N PHE A 200 -12.66 14.86 17.34
CA PHE A 200 -11.63 15.85 17.13
C PHE A 200 -11.36 16.67 18.39
N TYR A 201 -10.09 16.95 18.67
CA TYR A 201 -9.66 17.78 19.80
C TYR A 201 -8.71 18.87 19.32
N SER A 202 -8.96 20.11 19.76
CA SER A 202 -8.09 21.26 19.49
C SER A 202 -6.76 21.20 20.24
N ASP A 203 -6.68 20.42 21.31
CA ASP A 203 -5.52 20.33 22.19
C ASP A 203 -4.98 18.88 22.20
N PRO A 204 -3.68 18.67 21.92
CA PRO A 204 -3.10 17.32 21.86
C PRO A 204 -3.12 16.63 23.22
N LEU A 205 -3.03 17.37 24.33
CA LEU A 205 -3.14 16.81 25.68
C LEU A 205 -4.54 16.23 25.90
N LYS A 206 -5.61 17.00 25.67
CA LYS A 206 -7.00 16.51 25.78
C LYS A 206 -7.28 15.30 24.89
N ALA A 207 -6.74 15.28 23.68
CA ALA A 207 -6.88 14.12 22.80
C ALA A 207 -6.30 12.86 23.45
N SER A 208 -5.16 13.00 24.11
CA SER A 208 -4.32 11.92 24.63
C SER A 208 -4.81 11.26 25.92
N ILE A 209 -5.68 11.92 26.69
CA ILE A 209 -6.07 11.47 28.04
C ILE A 209 -6.59 10.03 28.05
N MET A 210 -5.96 9.21 28.91
CA MET A 210 -6.34 7.81 29.16
C MET A 210 -6.34 6.93 27.90
N SER A 211 -5.49 7.24 26.92
CA SER A 211 -5.33 6.41 25.72
C SER A 211 -4.70 5.05 26.04
N ASP A 212 -5.15 4.01 25.35
CA ASP A 212 -4.49 2.71 25.27
C ASP A 212 -3.31 2.75 24.28
N VAL A 213 -3.42 3.61 23.26
CA VAL A 213 -2.39 3.84 22.25
C VAL A 213 -2.27 5.32 21.93
N ILE A 214 -1.05 5.84 21.86
CA ILE A 214 -0.74 7.12 21.23
C ILE A 214 0.02 6.88 19.94
N ILE A 215 -0.41 7.55 18.87
CA ILE A 215 0.21 7.52 17.55
C ILE A 215 0.65 8.93 17.18
N GLY A 216 1.95 9.14 17.07
CA GLY A 216 2.54 10.34 16.48
C GLY A 216 2.56 10.23 14.96
N ALA A 217 1.76 11.06 14.28
CA ALA A 217 1.63 11.07 12.82
C ALA A 217 1.83 12.48 12.23
N ALA A 218 2.46 13.40 12.97
CA ALA A 218 2.85 14.70 12.47
C ALA A 218 4.17 14.60 11.68
N ASP A 219 4.33 15.50 10.72
CA ASP A 219 5.50 15.52 9.82
C ASP A 219 6.68 16.21 10.51
N GLY A 220 7.60 15.43 11.08
CA GLY A 220 8.92 15.88 11.55
C GLY A 220 8.96 16.79 12.79
N HIS A 221 7.83 17.08 13.42
CA HIS A 221 7.75 17.94 14.60
C HIS A 221 7.31 17.15 15.85
N PRO A 222 8.02 17.31 16.99
CA PRO A 222 7.59 16.71 18.26
C PRO A 222 6.25 17.27 18.73
N VAL A 223 5.22 16.41 18.83
CA VAL A 223 3.88 16.74 19.36
C VAL A 223 3.62 16.03 20.69
N ILE A 224 4.32 14.93 20.96
CA ILE A 224 4.21 14.15 22.20
C ILE A 224 5.29 14.63 23.16
N ASP A 225 4.87 15.37 24.19
CA ASP A 225 5.74 15.89 25.24
C ASP A 225 5.57 15.13 26.57
N GLU A 226 6.33 15.51 27.59
CA GLU A 226 6.27 14.97 28.93
C GLU A 226 4.88 15.07 29.58
N ILE A 227 4.10 16.12 29.28
CA ILE A 227 2.77 16.33 29.86
C ILE A 227 1.81 15.28 29.28
N ILE A 228 1.89 15.04 27.98
CA ILE A 228 1.13 13.98 27.31
C ILE A 228 1.49 12.60 27.86
N ILE A 229 2.78 12.28 28.00
CA ILE A 229 3.24 11.01 28.60
C ILE A 229 2.73 10.85 30.04
N ASN A 230 2.56 11.94 30.77
CA ASN A 230 2.00 11.91 32.13
C ASN A 230 0.48 11.72 32.17
N SER A 231 -0.23 11.97 31.07
CA SER A 231 -1.70 11.93 31.00
C SER A 231 -2.29 10.61 30.48
N ILE A 232 -1.45 9.72 29.95
CA ILE A 232 -1.85 8.46 29.32
C ILE A 232 -1.84 7.29 30.30
N LYS A 233 -2.45 6.17 29.89
CA LYS A 233 -2.43 4.94 30.70
C LYS A 233 -1.00 4.46 30.89
N LYS A 234 -0.74 3.82 32.04
CA LYS A 234 0.59 3.29 32.40
C LYS A 234 1.12 2.27 31.39
N ASP A 235 0.22 1.47 30.81
CA ASP A 235 0.47 0.44 29.81
C ASP A 235 0.21 0.92 28.37
N CYS A 236 0.11 2.24 28.16
CA CYS A 236 -0.12 2.80 26.84
C CYS A 236 1.04 2.47 25.89
N LEU A 237 0.69 1.98 24.70
CA LEU A 237 1.62 1.78 23.60
C LEU A 237 1.85 3.10 22.85
N ILE A 238 3.11 3.47 22.59
CA ILE A 238 3.45 4.68 21.86
C ILE A 238 4.04 4.30 20.50
N VAL A 239 3.45 4.84 19.43
CA VAL A 239 3.82 4.54 18.04
C VAL A 239 4.23 5.83 17.31
N ASP A 240 5.48 5.93 16.85
CA ASP A 240 5.98 7.08 16.08
C ASP A 240 5.99 6.79 14.57
N LEU A 241 4.92 7.16 13.87
CA LEU A 241 4.80 6.99 12.42
C LEU A 241 5.47 8.12 11.64
N GLY A 242 5.30 9.36 12.10
CA GLY A 242 5.77 10.55 11.38
C GLY A 242 7.27 10.86 11.50
N LYS A 243 8.00 10.05 12.28
CA LYS A 243 9.41 10.26 12.68
C LYS A 243 9.58 11.52 13.53
N ASN A 244 10.21 11.38 14.70
CA ASN A 244 10.54 12.52 15.57
C ASN A 244 9.30 13.21 16.16
N ASN A 245 8.25 12.43 16.47
CA ASN A 245 7.03 12.96 17.11
C ASN A 245 7.14 13.12 18.63
N LEU A 246 8.19 12.59 19.27
CA LEU A 246 8.39 12.67 20.71
C LEU A 246 9.49 13.67 21.07
N THR A 247 9.30 14.45 22.13
CA THR A 247 10.38 15.25 22.71
C THR A 247 11.41 14.35 23.40
N LYS A 248 12.64 14.85 23.57
CA LYS A 248 13.68 14.11 24.32
C LYS A 248 13.24 13.79 25.76
N ASN A 249 12.52 14.70 26.41
CA ASN A 249 11.98 14.50 27.74
C ASN A 249 10.87 13.45 27.76
N ALA A 250 9.96 13.46 26.77
CA ALA A 250 8.93 12.44 26.63
C ALA A 250 9.52 11.04 26.51
N ILE A 251 10.55 10.87 25.66
CA ILE A 251 11.27 9.59 25.52
C ILE A 251 11.87 9.16 26.86
N LYS A 252 12.55 10.08 27.56
CA LYS A 252 13.17 9.79 28.86
C LYS A 252 12.14 9.30 29.88
N ILE A 253 11.01 10.00 30.02
CA ILE A 253 9.97 9.64 30.99
C ILE A 253 9.29 8.33 30.63
N ALA A 254 8.96 8.12 29.35
CA ALA A 254 8.37 6.88 28.86
C ALA A 254 9.28 5.67 29.16
N THR A 255 10.58 5.80 28.89
CA THR A 255 11.58 4.76 29.20
C THR A 255 11.69 4.50 30.70
N GLN A 256 11.73 5.55 31.52
CA GLN A 256 11.74 5.42 32.99
C GLN A 256 10.50 4.72 33.54
N ARG A 257 9.38 4.80 32.83
CA ARG A 257 8.11 4.14 33.15
C ARG A 257 7.94 2.78 32.49
N SER A 258 8.96 2.29 31.78
CA SER A 258 8.92 1.04 31.02
C SER A 258 7.78 0.99 30.00
N MET A 259 7.43 2.14 29.42
CA MET A 259 6.44 2.22 28.36
C MET A 259 7.07 1.80 27.03
N GLU A 260 6.30 1.11 26.20
CA GLU A 260 6.75 0.68 24.89
C GLU A 260 6.66 1.84 23.90
N ILE A 261 7.80 2.24 23.35
CA ILE A 261 7.89 3.16 22.20
C ILE A 261 8.36 2.35 21.00
N CYS A 262 7.60 2.40 19.91
CA CYS A 262 7.92 1.67 18.69
C CYS A 262 7.66 2.50 17.43
N ARG A 263 8.21 1.99 16.31
CA ARG A 263 7.83 2.38 14.96
C ARG A 263 7.38 1.14 14.22
N THR A 264 6.42 1.30 13.32
CA THR A 264 5.90 0.17 12.54
C THR A 264 6.85 -0.12 11.39
N ASP A 265 7.31 -1.37 11.28
CA ASP A 265 8.05 -1.81 10.11
C ASP A 265 7.09 -2.05 8.93
N VAL A 266 7.40 -1.44 7.79
CA VAL A 266 6.62 -1.56 6.55
C VAL A 266 6.91 -2.85 5.76
N THR A 267 7.86 -3.69 6.20
CA THR A 267 8.21 -4.99 5.59
C THR A 267 7.00 -5.85 5.22
N PRO A 268 6.10 -6.21 6.15
CA PRO A 268 4.95 -7.05 5.80
C PRO A 268 4.04 -6.41 4.76
N ALA A 269 3.86 -5.08 4.79
CA ALA A 269 2.99 -4.39 3.85
C ALA A 269 3.58 -4.34 2.43
N ILE A 270 4.87 -3.99 2.29
CA ILE A 270 5.50 -3.94 0.96
C ILE A 270 5.70 -5.35 0.39
N GLU A 271 5.98 -6.33 1.22
CA GLU A 271 6.10 -7.72 0.78
C GLU A 271 4.76 -8.23 0.23
N SER A 272 3.68 -8.03 0.99
CA SER A 272 2.33 -8.40 0.57
C SER A 272 1.93 -7.71 -0.74
N TYR A 273 2.27 -6.42 -0.88
CA TYR A 273 1.99 -5.66 -2.08
C TYR A 273 2.76 -6.18 -3.31
N VAL A 274 4.02 -6.60 -3.17
CA VAL A 274 4.75 -7.20 -4.29
C VAL A 274 4.12 -8.52 -4.71
N TYR A 275 3.70 -9.36 -3.76
CA TYR A 275 2.97 -10.59 -4.10
C TYR A 275 1.63 -10.30 -4.78
N GLU A 276 0.91 -9.26 -4.34
CA GLU A 276 -0.31 -8.80 -5.00
C GLU A 276 -0.03 -8.40 -6.46
N VAL A 277 1.02 -7.61 -6.71
CA VAL A 277 1.45 -7.25 -8.07
C VAL A 277 1.73 -8.50 -8.90
N LEU A 278 2.55 -9.42 -8.39
CA LEU A 278 2.91 -10.65 -9.11
C LEU A 278 1.67 -11.51 -9.43
N LYS A 279 0.77 -11.68 -8.47
CA LYS A 279 -0.45 -12.46 -8.66
C LYS A 279 -1.42 -11.78 -9.61
N MET A 280 -1.53 -10.45 -9.57
CA MET A 280 -2.38 -9.71 -10.49
C MET A 280 -1.90 -9.85 -11.94
N GLN A 281 -0.57 -9.89 -12.18
CA GLN A 281 -0.06 -10.17 -13.52
C GLN A 281 -0.51 -11.55 -14.02
N GLU A 282 -0.35 -12.58 -13.17
CA GLU A 282 -0.77 -13.94 -13.49
C GLU A 282 -2.27 -14.01 -13.79
N ILE A 283 -3.10 -13.33 -12.99
CA ILE A 283 -4.55 -13.24 -13.20
C ILE A 283 -4.85 -12.59 -14.56
N LEU A 284 -4.21 -11.46 -14.89
CA LEU A 284 -4.46 -10.76 -16.14
C LEU A 284 -4.00 -11.55 -17.38
N GLU A 285 -2.95 -12.37 -17.23
CA GLU A 285 -2.39 -13.18 -18.31
C GLU A 285 -3.18 -14.48 -18.54
N ASN A 286 -3.64 -15.16 -17.47
CA ASN A 286 -4.16 -16.53 -17.55
C ASN A 286 -5.61 -16.71 -17.09
N SER A 287 -6.11 -15.82 -16.24
CA SER A 287 -7.40 -16.02 -15.54
C SER A 287 -8.48 -15.02 -15.96
N TYR A 288 -8.14 -13.79 -16.32
CA TYR A 288 -9.08 -12.71 -16.58
C TYR A 288 -9.59 -12.70 -18.02
N GLY A 289 -10.90 -12.81 -18.19
CA GLY A 289 -11.53 -12.73 -19.51
C GLY A 289 -12.72 -13.67 -19.68
N ARG A 290 -13.09 -13.85 -20.94
CA ARG A 290 -14.15 -14.75 -21.38
C ARG A 290 -13.65 -15.58 -22.55
N ARG A 291 -13.82 -16.90 -22.49
CA ARG A 291 -13.47 -17.82 -23.57
C ARG A 291 -14.72 -18.58 -24.02
N ALA A 292 -14.97 -18.56 -25.33
CA ALA A 292 -16.01 -19.38 -25.94
C ALA A 292 -15.46 -20.80 -26.19
N LEU A 293 -16.25 -21.80 -25.81
CA LEU A 293 -16.08 -23.21 -26.14
C LEU A 293 -17.30 -23.64 -26.97
N ASP A 294 -17.22 -24.79 -27.64
CA ASP A 294 -18.28 -25.23 -28.57
C ASP A 294 -19.65 -25.40 -27.88
N PHE A 295 -19.66 -25.74 -26.59
CA PHE A 295 -20.88 -26.03 -25.81
C PHE A 295 -21.19 -25.00 -24.73
N CYS A 296 -20.27 -24.08 -24.40
CA CYS A 296 -20.50 -23.07 -23.38
C CYS A 296 -19.52 -21.89 -23.50
N ASN A 297 -19.73 -20.86 -22.69
CA ASN A 297 -18.70 -19.85 -22.46
C ASN A 297 -18.22 -19.96 -21.02
N ILE A 298 -16.93 -19.72 -20.82
CA ILE A 298 -16.33 -19.65 -19.49
C ILE A 298 -15.81 -18.23 -19.22
N VAL A 299 -15.87 -17.80 -17.96
CA VAL A 299 -15.33 -16.51 -17.48
C VAL A 299 -14.52 -16.72 -16.21
N GLY A 300 -13.48 -15.89 -16.02
CA GLY A 300 -12.59 -16.00 -14.86
C GLY A 300 -11.97 -14.67 -14.46
N GLY A 301 -11.20 -14.68 -13.37
CA GLY A 301 -10.38 -13.54 -12.93
C GLY A 301 -11.16 -12.26 -12.57
N GLY A 302 -12.46 -12.37 -12.28
CA GLY A 302 -13.33 -11.23 -11.99
C GLY A 302 -14.00 -10.61 -13.23
N PHE A 303 -13.93 -11.25 -14.40
CA PHE A 303 -14.65 -10.82 -15.59
C PHE A 303 -16.17 -10.94 -15.41
N PHE A 304 -16.93 -9.96 -15.91
CA PHE A 304 -18.39 -9.93 -15.78
C PHE A 304 -19.05 -10.95 -16.72
N GLY A 305 -19.61 -12.03 -16.16
CA GLY A 305 -20.23 -13.10 -16.94
C GLY A 305 -21.67 -12.83 -17.33
N TYR A 306 -22.06 -13.25 -18.54
CA TYR A 306 -23.46 -13.23 -18.96
C TYR A 306 -24.25 -14.41 -18.36
N TYR A 307 -25.58 -14.33 -18.42
CA TYR A 307 -26.44 -15.41 -17.94
C TYR A 307 -26.06 -16.74 -18.62
N GLY A 308 -25.74 -17.75 -17.82
CA GLY A 308 -25.37 -19.09 -18.32
C GLY A 308 -23.88 -19.28 -18.66
N ASP A 309 -23.04 -18.25 -18.52
CA ASP A 309 -21.58 -18.41 -18.58
C ASP A 309 -21.09 -19.17 -17.34
N ILE A 310 -20.17 -20.12 -17.51
CA ILE A 310 -19.57 -20.86 -16.40
C ILE A 310 -18.43 -20.04 -15.80
N VAL A 311 -18.43 -19.88 -14.48
CA VAL A 311 -17.38 -19.14 -13.76
C VAL A 311 -16.31 -20.12 -13.28
N VAL A 312 -15.06 -19.88 -13.66
CA VAL A 312 -13.90 -20.76 -13.43
C VAL A 312 -12.76 -20.02 -12.73
N ASP A 313 -11.80 -20.77 -12.19
CA ASP A 313 -10.55 -20.25 -11.62
C ASP A 313 -9.63 -19.65 -12.68
N GLU A 314 -9.41 -20.36 -13.79
CA GLU A 314 -8.57 -19.94 -14.91
C GLU A 314 -9.27 -20.15 -16.25
N ILE A 315 -9.12 -19.19 -17.17
CA ILE A 315 -9.71 -19.31 -18.52
C ILE A 315 -8.80 -20.06 -19.48
N VAL A 316 -7.48 -20.07 -19.29
CA VAL A 316 -6.57 -20.81 -20.18
C VAL A 316 -6.66 -22.31 -19.88
N ASN A 317 -6.44 -22.70 -18.62
CA ASN A 317 -6.48 -24.10 -18.17
C ASN A 317 -7.38 -24.24 -16.94
N PRO A 318 -8.72 -24.23 -17.10
CA PRO A 318 -9.64 -24.29 -15.97
C PRO A 318 -9.46 -25.60 -15.19
N ASN A 319 -9.31 -25.50 -13.87
CA ASN A 319 -9.21 -26.65 -12.96
C ASN A 319 -10.39 -26.69 -11.98
N GLN A 320 -10.95 -25.54 -11.63
CA GLN A 320 -12.07 -25.40 -10.71
C GLN A 320 -13.22 -24.61 -11.33
N VAL A 321 -14.44 -25.11 -11.13
CA VAL A 321 -15.68 -24.39 -11.45
C VAL A 321 -16.23 -23.79 -10.16
N PHE A 322 -16.44 -22.48 -10.14
CA PHE A 322 -17.06 -21.77 -9.02
C PHE A 322 -18.59 -21.74 -9.10
N GLY A 323 -19.15 -21.76 -10.32
CA GLY A 323 -20.59 -21.77 -10.53
C GLY A 323 -20.99 -21.32 -11.93
N VAL A 324 -22.23 -20.86 -12.08
CA VAL A 324 -22.75 -20.31 -13.33
C VAL A 324 -23.27 -18.90 -13.09
N SER A 325 -22.96 -17.98 -13.98
CA SER A 325 -23.38 -16.59 -13.88
C SER A 325 -24.89 -16.43 -14.10
N GLN A 326 -25.49 -15.54 -13.30
CA GLN A 326 -26.86 -15.07 -13.45
C GLN A 326 -26.97 -13.79 -14.32
N GLY A 327 -25.84 -13.27 -14.83
CA GLY A 327 -25.82 -12.10 -15.71
C GLY A 327 -25.97 -10.74 -15.02
N ASN A 328 -26.06 -10.72 -13.68
CA ASN A 328 -26.24 -9.52 -12.87
C ASN A 328 -25.14 -9.35 -11.80
N GLY A 329 -24.01 -10.05 -11.97
CA GLY A 329 -22.90 -10.07 -11.00
C GLY A 329 -23.04 -11.10 -9.89
N LEU A 330 -24.12 -11.88 -9.86
CA LEU A 330 -24.30 -13.02 -8.95
C LEU A 330 -24.11 -14.36 -9.67
N LEU A 331 -23.82 -15.39 -8.88
CA LEU A 331 -23.92 -16.78 -9.32
C LEU A 331 -25.37 -17.25 -9.16
N LYS A 332 -25.82 -18.14 -10.05
CA LYS A 332 -27.11 -18.81 -9.94
C LYS A 332 -27.18 -19.60 -8.63
N SER A 333 -28.28 -19.46 -7.90
CA SER A 333 -28.56 -20.26 -6.69
C SER A 333 -28.98 -21.69 -7.03
N GLU A 334 -29.63 -21.89 -8.18
CA GLU A 334 -30.06 -23.19 -8.70
C GLU A 334 -29.59 -23.34 -10.15
N LEU A 335 -29.05 -24.53 -10.46
CA LEU A 335 -28.56 -24.85 -11.80
C LEU A 335 -29.68 -25.53 -12.60
N SER A 336 -29.84 -25.13 -13.86
CA SER A 336 -30.70 -25.85 -14.80
C SER A 336 -30.02 -27.13 -15.29
N SER A 337 -30.78 -28.07 -15.87
CA SER A 337 -30.21 -29.26 -16.50
C SER A 337 -29.18 -28.92 -17.59
N GLU A 338 -29.38 -27.78 -18.28
CA GLU A 338 -28.43 -27.30 -19.28
C GLU A 338 -27.12 -26.81 -18.65
N ASP A 339 -27.20 -26.10 -17.52
CA ASP A 339 -26.03 -25.65 -16.78
C ASP A 339 -25.19 -26.85 -16.29
N GLU A 340 -25.85 -27.85 -15.71
CA GLU A 340 -25.20 -29.08 -15.24
C GLU A 340 -24.52 -29.84 -16.38
N LEU A 341 -25.19 -29.93 -17.55
CA LEU A 341 -24.64 -30.58 -18.73
C LEU A 341 -23.38 -29.83 -19.23
N ARG A 342 -23.42 -28.50 -19.31
CA ARG A 342 -22.28 -27.69 -19.73
C ARG A 342 -21.10 -27.84 -18.76
N ILE A 343 -21.36 -27.85 -17.44
CA ILE A 343 -20.32 -28.08 -16.43
C ILE A 343 -19.71 -29.48 -16.58
N LYS A 344 -20.53 -30.51 -16.82
CA LYS A 344 -20.06 -31.87 -17.04
C LYS A 344 -19.15 -31.96 -18.27
N ASN A 345 -19.56 -31.35 -19.37
CA ASN A 345 -18.78 -31.32 -20.61
C ASN A 345 -17.44 -30.59 -20.41
N LEU A 346 -17.46 -29.46 -19.69
CA LEU A 346 -16.23 -28.73 -19.35
C LEU A 346 -15.26 -29.60 -18.55
N LYS A 347 -15.73 -30.36 -17.56
CA LYS A 347 -14.88 -31.26 -16.77
C LYS A 347 -14.26 -32.37 -17.62
N ILE A 348 -14.97 -32.87 -18.62
CA ILE A 348 -14.45 -33.88 -19.55
C ILE A 348 -13.36 -33.27 -20.44
N GLU A 349 -13.60 -32.09 -21.00
CA GLU A 349 -12.62 -31.38 -21.85
C GLU A 349 -11.32 -31.08 -21.08
N VAL A 350 -11.44 -30.59 -19.84
CA VAL A 350 -10.29 -30.34 -18.95
C VAL A 350 -9.47 -31.61 -18.73
N LYS A 351 -10.15 -32.74 -18.47
CA LYS A 351 -9.46 -34.01 -18.24
C LYS A 351 -8.74 -34.51 -19.50
N ASN A 352 -9.38 -34.44 -20.66
CA ASN A 352 -8.78 -34.87 -21.92
C ASN A 352 -7.53 -34.05 -22.27
N ASN A 353 -7.59 -32.73 -22.07
CA ASN A 353 -6.44 -31.84 -22.33
C ASN A 353 -5.25 -32.13 -21.39
N SER A 354 -5.52 -32.56 -20.15
CA SER A 354 -4.45 -32.94 -19.20
C SER A 354 -3.75 -34.26 -19.55
N GLU A 355 -4.42 -35.18 -20.27
CA GLU A 355 -3.86 -36.48 -20.68
C GLU A 355 -3.08 -36.39 -22.01
N SER A 356 -3.38 -35.42 -22.86
CA SER A 356 -2.69 -35.19 -24.15
C SER A 356 -1.42 -34.33 -24.08
N GLY A 357 -1.08 -33.79 -22.90
CA GLY A 357 0.05 -32.87 -22.69
C GLY A 357 1.32 -33.50 -22.10
N VAL A 358 1.48 -34.83 -22.17
CA VAL A 358 2.69 -35.56 -21.75
C VAL A 358 3.69 -35.69 -22.90
#